data_AF-A0A099D1E8-F1
#
_entry.id   AF-A0A099D1E8-F1
#
_cell.length_a   1.000
_cell.length_b   1.000
_cell.length_c   1.000
_cell.angle_alpha   90.00
_cell.angle_beta   90.00
_cell.angle_gamma   90.00
#
_symmetry.space_group_name_H-M   'P 1'
#
loop_
_entity.id
_entity.type
_entity.pdbx_description
1 polymer ?
#
loop_
_entity_poly.entity_id
_entity_poly.type
_entity_poly.pdbx_seq_one_letter_code
_entity_poly.pdbx_strand_id
1 'polypeptide(L)' 'MTVHPDSWRKSSRSQQQTSCVEVGRTPDGAAVRDTKDRSAGYFTTTGQQWSSFIDAVKSERFG' A
#
# COMPACT_ATOMS: atom_id res chain seq x y z
N MET A 1 -1.00 -20.27 2.87
CA MET A 1 -1.88 -19.45 3.72
C MET A 1 -2.12 -18.15 2.99
N THR A 2 -3.34 -17.89 2.54
CA THR A 2 -3.70 -16.58 1.97
C THR A 2 -3.70 -15.55 3.08
N VAL A 3 -2.86 -14.52 2.95
CA VAL A 3 -2.91 -13.36 3.84
C VAL A 3 -4.19 -12.61 3.51
N HIS A 4 -5.11 -12.54 4.47
CA HIS A 4 -6.36 -11.79 4.32
C HIS A 4 -6.21 -10.43 5.00
N PRO A 5 -6.13 -9.33 4.23
CA PRO A 5 -5.97 -8.00 4.81
C PRO A 5 -7.29 -7.49 5.39
N ASP A 6 -7.20 -6.89 6.57
CA ASP A 6 -8.33 -6.26 7.26
C ASP A 6 -8.11 -4.75 7.45
N SER A 7 -9.06 -4.09 8.11
CA SER A 7 -8.93 -2.69 8.58
C SER A 7 -8.53 -1.70 7.48
N TRP A 8 -9.11 -1.85 6.29
CA TRP A 8 -8.87 -0.95 5.15
C TRP A 8 -9.19 0.49 5.50
N ARG A 9 -8.25 1.39 5.23
CA ARG A 9 -8.45 2.84 5.35
C ARG A 9 -7.92 3.55 4.13
N LYS A 10 -8.64 4.60 3.71
CA LYS A 10 -8.18 5.52 2.69
C LYS A 10 -7.04 6.38 3.23
N SER A 11 -6.02 6.63 2.41
CA SER A 11 -4.92 7.53 2.76
C SER A 11 -5.42 8.97 2.89
N SER A 12 -4.97 9.71 3.91
CA SER A 12 -5.23 11.15 4.03
C SER A 12 -4.53 11.96 2.93
N ARG A 13 -3.56 11.38 2.23
CA ARG A 13 -2.94 11.98 1.04
C ARG A 13 -3.79 11.84 -0.22
N SER A 14 -4.90 11.10 -0.15
CA SER A 14 -5.88 10.89 -1.23
C SER A 14 -7.08 11.83 -1.15
N GLN A 15 -6.90 13.01 -0.55
CA GLN A 15 -7.91 14.06 -0.49
C GLN A 15 -8.16 14.69 -1.87
N GLN A 16 -7.10 14.84 -2.66
CA GLN A 16 -7.19 15.33 -4.03
C GLN A 16 -7.61 14.16 -4.95
N GLN A 17 -8.57 14.42 -5.84
CA GLN A 17 -9.32 13.42 -6.63
C GLN A 17 -8.46 12.49 -7.51
N THR A 18 -7.17 12.77 -7.69
CA THR A 18 -6.31 12.07 -8.66
C THR A 18 -5.58 10.87 -8.07
N SER A 19 -5.10 10.92 -6.83
CA SER A 19 -4.20 9.89 -6.26
C SER A 19 -4.85 9.11 -5.11
N CYS A 20 -5.75 8.18 -5.42
CA CYS A 20 -6.55 7.48 -4.41
C CYS A 20 -5.96 6.11 -4.02
N VAL A 21 -5.45 5.99 -2.80
CA VAL A 21 -4.85 4.76 -2.27
C VAL A 21 -5.54 4.34 -0.97
N GLU A 22 -5.82 3.04 -0.85
CA GLU A 22 -6.25 2.39 0.39
C GLU A 22 -5.14 1.49 0.93
N VAL A 23 -5.02 1.44 2.26
CA VAL A 23 -4.06 0.57 2.96
C VAL A 23 -4.84 -0.33 3.92
N GLY A 24 -4.57 -1.62 3.87
CA GLY A 24 -5.08 -2.66 4.77
C GLY A 24 -3.96 -3.22 5.64
N ARG A 25 -4.32 -3.77 6.79
CA ARG A 25 -3.38 -4.42 7.72
C ARG A 25 -3.24 -5.90 7.39
N THR A 26 -2.02 -6.42 7.43
CA THR A 26 -1.72 -7.87 7.45
C THR A 26 -1.00 -8.21 8.75
N PRO A 27 -0.83 -9.50 9.11
CA PRO A 27 -0.10 -9.88 10.33
C PRO A 27 1.34 -9.37 10.39
N ASP A 28 2.00 -9.22 9.24
CA ASP A 28 3.42 -8.92 9.10
C ASP A 28 3.70 -7.63 8.30
N GLY A 29 2.66 -6.86 7.96
CA GLY A 29 2.81 -5.63 7.18
C GLY A 29 1.49 -5.04 6.69
N ALA A 30 1.41 -4.77 5.39
CA ALA A 30 0.32 -4.02 4.79
C ALA A 30 -0.10 -4.56 3.43
N ALA A 31 -1.36 -4.32 3.09
CA ALA A 31 -1.87 -4.44 1.74
C ALA A 31 -2.14 -3.06 1.16
N VAL A 32 -1.84 -2.85 -0.12
CA VAL A 32 -2.04 -1.57 -0.81
C VAL A 32 -2.86 -1.82 -2.06
N ARG A 33 -3.85 -0.95 -2.29
CA ARG A 33 -4.69 -1.01 -3.49
C ARG A 33 -5.12 0.37 -3.98
N ASP A 34 -5.52 0.40 -5.25
CA ASP A 34 -6.20 1.54 -5.81
C ASP A 34 -7.62 1.65 -5.22
N THR A 35 -7.96 2.82 -4.70
CA THR A 35 -9.32 3.06 -4.21
C THR A 35 -10.34 3.08 -5.35
N LYS A 36 -9.93 3.52 -6.54
CA LYS A 36 -10.78 3.71 -7.73
C LYS A 36 -11.05 2.39 -8.45
N ASP A 37 -10.12 1.44 -8.38
CA ASP A 37 -10.26 0.12 -8.99
C ASP A 37 -9.94 -0.98 -7.97
N ARG A 38 -10.90 -1.26 -7.09
CA ARG A 38 -10.77 -2.34 -6.09
C ARG A 38 -10.82 -3.73 -6.75
N SER A 39 -11.37 -3.85 -7.96
CA SER A 39 -11.45 -5.10 -8.72
C SER A 39 -10.10 -5.55 -9.28
N ALA A 40 -9.19 -4.62 -9.54
CA ALA A 40 -7.81 -4.94 -9.94
C ALA A 40 -7.01 -5.67 -8.84
N GLY A 41 -7.54 -5.74 -7.61
CA GLY A 41 -6.93 -6.45 -6.50
C GLY A 41 -6.00 -5.57 -5.65
N TYR A 42 -5.05 -6.20 -4.99
CA TYR A 42 -4.10 -5.56 -4.08
C TYR A 42 -2.78 -6.33 -4.06
N PHE A 43 -1.71 -5.66 -3.69
CA PHE A 43 -0.46 -6.33 -3.34
C PHE A 43 -0.21 -6.23 -1.84
N THR A 44 0.56 -7.18 -1.30
CA THR A 44 0.98 -7.20 0.11
C THR A 44 2.46 -6.93 0.23
N THR A 45 2.88 -6.38 1.36
CA THR A 45 4.26 -6.12 1.71
C THR A 45 4.47 -6.39 3.19
N THR A 46 5.63 -6.96 3.54
CA THR A 46 6.08 -7.03 4.93
C THR A 46 6.57 -5.66 5.41
N GLY A 47 6.69 -5.48 6.72
CA GLY A 47 7.30 -4.26 7.29
C GLY A 47 8.71 -4.00 6.75
N GLN A 48 9.52 -5.05 6.56
CA GLN A 48 10.88 -4.94 6.03
C GLN A 48 10.89 -4.49 4.56
N GLN A 49 10.08 -5.13 3.71
CA GLN A 49 9.95 -4.74 2.30
C GLN A 49 9.48 -3.30 2.15
N TRP A 50 8.54 -2.86 2.99
CA TRP A 50 8.08 -1.47 3.00
C TRP A 50 9.19 -0.49 3.37
N SER A 51 9.98 -0.77 4.41
CA SER A 51 11.12 0.07 4.78
C SER A 51 12.11 0.20 3.63
N SER A 52 12.53 -0.93 3.05
CA SER A 52 13.48 -0.94 1.93
C SER A 52 12.96 -0.19 0.70
N PHE A 53 11.65 -0.30 0.42
CA PHE A 53 11.03 0.47 -0.66
C PHE A 53 11.09 1.97 -0.40
N ILE A 54 10.74 2.42 0.80
CA ILE A 54 10.80 3.85 1.16
C ILE A 54 12.23 4.39 1.08
N ASP A 55 13.21 3.64 1.54
CA ASP A 55 14.62 4.03 1.47
C ASP A 55 15.08 4.17 0.02
N ALA A 56 14.71 3.22 -0.85
CA ALA A 56 15.02 3.27 -2.28
C ALA A 56 14.35 4.45 -3.00
N VAL A 57 13.09 4.79 -2.65
CA VAL A 57 12.41 5.98 -3.20
C VAL A 57 13.11 7.26 -2.75
N LYS A 58 13.45 7.37 -1.46
CA LYS A 58 14.14 8.55 -0.90
C LYS A 58 15.55 8.73 -1.46
N SER A 59 16.21 7.64 -1.83
CA SER A 59 17.53 7.68 -2.46
C SER A 59 17.47 7.81 -3.98
N GLU A 60 16.29 8.10 -4.56
CA GLU A 60 16.07 8.23 -6.01
C GLU A 60 16.53 7.02 -6.83
N ARG A 61 16.49 5.82 -6.23
CA ARG A 61 16.99 4.58 -6.86
C ARG A 61 16.22 4.16 -8.11
N PHE A 62 14.97 4.64 -8.26
CA PHE A 62 14.07 4.31 -9.36
C PHE A 62 13.90 5.45 -10.37
N GLY A 63 14.75 6.50 -10.28
CA GLY A 63 14.80 7.61 -11.23
C GLY A 63 15.51 7.27 -12.53
#